data_AF-A0A1G6W4V7-F1
#
_entry.id   AF-A0A1G6W4V7-F1
#
_cell.length_a   1.000
_cell.length_b   1.000
_cell.length_c   1.000
_cell.angle_alpha   90.00
_cell.angle_beta   90.00
_cell.angle_gamma   90.00
#
_symmetry.space_group_name_H-M   'P 1'
#
loop_
_entity.id
_entity.type
_entity.pdbx_description
1 polymer ?
#
loop_
_entity_poly.entity_id
_entity_poly.type
_entity_poly.pdbx_seq_one_letter_code
_entity_poly.pdbx_strand_id
1 'polypeptide(L)'
;MSVAAQTLRPPSRTLMFLEGRAIHELGAFLGALPLLSLAPRGDGHPVLVLPGLIASDMSTRPLRDFLRSKGYAVSGWRQGRNLGLRAGVQDGMVELLQEMNETTGRKVSVVGWSLGGLYARQLAKMMPERVRQVITLGSPFAAGPKSTNAWRVYEMASGRRADEEDQRFGGSLASAPPVPTTAIFSRTDGVCAWQGCREQASSMTDSIEVESSHCGMGHNPAVVYAVADRLAQKEGEWAPFDRSGWRSIVYPDPNR
;
A
#
# COMPACT_ATOMS: atom_id res chain seq x y z
N MET A 1 -15.62 17.94 13.50
CA MET A 1 -15.25 19.05 12.58
C MET A 1 -14.58 18.42 11.37
N SER A 2 -15.29 18.34 10.25
CA SER A 2 -14.78 17.76 9.00
C SER A 2 -13.67 18.66 8.47
N VAL A 3 -12.45 18.14 8.38
CA VAL A 3 -11.38 18.81 7.65
C VAL A 3 -11.83 18.81 6.19
N ALA A 4 -12.27 19.97 5.70
CA ALA A 4 -12.52 20.18 4.28
C ALA A 4 -11.32 19.62 3.52
N ALA A 5 -11.55 18.67 2.61
CA ALA A 5 -10.52 18.10 1.76
C ALA A 5 -9.80 19.26 1.08
N GLN A 6 -8.61 19.62 1.58
CA GLN A 6 -7.78 20.62 0.93
C GLN A 6 -7.57 20.12 -0.49
N THR A 7 -7.81 21.00 -1.47
CA THR A 7 -7.62 20.71 -2.89
C THR A 7 -6.12 20.61 -3.17
N LEU A 8 -5.53 19.49 -2.75
CA LEU A 8 -4.14 19.15 -2.98
C LEU A 8 -3.89 19.08 -4.48
N ARG A 9 -2.87 19.79 -4.94
CA ARG A 9 -2.43 19.74 -6.34
C ARG A 9 -1.65 18.45 -6.58
N PRO A 10 -1.74 17.86 -7.79
CA PRO A 10 -0.89 16.73 -8.14
C PRO A 10 0.60 17.12 -8.08
N PRO A 11 1.50 16.14 -7.90
CA PRO A 11 2.94 16.38 -7.89
C PRO A 11 3.43 17.09 -9.16
N SER A 12 4.54 17.83 -9.03
CA SER A 12 5.12 18.58 -10.15
C SER A 12 5.55 17.66 -11.30
N ARG A 13 5.63 18.21 -12.52
CA ARG A 13 6.14 17.47 -13.69
C ARG A 13 7.58 16.99 -13.49
N THR A 14 8.39 17.72 -12.74
CA THR A 14 9.75 17.32 -12.38
C THR A 14 9.74 16.04 -11.54
N LEU A 15 8.89 15.97 -10.51
CA LEU A 15 8.74 14.75 -9.71
C LEU A 15 8.22 13.59 -10.54
N MET A 16 7.25 13.85 -11.44
CA MET A 16 6.75 12.82 -12.37
C MET A 16 7.85 12.28 -13.30
N PHE A 17 8.73 13.14 -13.82
CA PHE A 17 9.87 12.70 -14.64
C PHE A 17 10.87 11.87 -13.83
N LEU A 18 11.08 12.23 -12.57
CA LEU A 18 11.97 11.50 -11.66
C LEU A 18 11.48 10.09 -11.34
N GLU A 19 10.23 9.71 -11.65
CA GLU A 19 9.75 8.32 -11.52
C GLU A 19 10.59 7.30 -12.32
N GLY A 20 11.32 7.74 -13.35
CA GLY A 20 12.26 6.88 -14.07
C GLY A 20 13.35 6.24 -13.18
N ARG A 21 13.61 6.86 -12.01
CA ARG A 21 14.55 6.31 -11.01
C ARG A 21 14.08 4.99 -10.38
N ALA A 22 12.81 4.59 -10.58
CA ALA A 22 12.31 3.28 -10.18
C ALA A 22 13.19 2.13 -10.71
N ILE A 23 13.84 2.30 -11.88
CA ILE A 23 14.79 1.32 -12.43
C ILE A 23 16.04 1.19 -11.53
N HIS A 24 16.60 2.32 -11.11
CA HIS A 24 17.74 2.33 -10.18
C HIS A 24 17.35 1.80 -8.80
N GLU A 25 16.13 2.10 -8.34
CA GLU A 25 15.59 1.56 -7.09
C GLU A 25 15.44 0.02 -7.17
N LEU A 26 15.13 -0.54 -8.34
CA LEU A 26 15.13 -2.00 -8.54
C LEU A 26 16.55 -2.58 -8.52
N GLY A 27 17.53 -1.90 -9.09
CA GLY A 27 18.94 -2.29 -8.97
C GLY A 27 19.41 -2.27 -7.52
N ALA A 28 19.06 -1.22 -6.78
CA ALA A 28 19.36 -1.07 -5.35
C ALA A 28 18.69 -2.18 -4.51
N PHE A 29 17.45 -2.56 -4.85
CA PHE A 29 16.77 -3.70 -4.25
C PHE A 29 17.56 -4.99 -4.37
N LEU A 30 17.96 -5.34 -5.59
CA LEU A 30 18.73 -6.55 -5.86
C LEU A 30 20.07 -6.53 -5.12
N GLY A 31 20.76 -5.38 -5.11
CA GLY A 31 22.00 -5.19 -4.36
C GLY A 31 21.83 -5.26 -2.83
N ALA A 32 20.67 -4.85 -2.32
CA ALA A 32 20.36 -4.83 -0.89
C ALA A 32 19.82 -6.17 -0.37
N LEU A 33 19.57 -7.17 -1.21
CA LEU A 33 19.03 -8.48 -0.78
C LEU A 33 19.79 -9.13 0.39
N PRO A 34 21.15 -9.12 0.44
CA PRO A 34 21.88 -9.66 1.58
C PRO A 34 21.55 -8.93 2.89
N LEU A 35 21.45 -7.59 2.86
CA LEU A 35 21.07 -6.80 4.03
C LEU A 35 19.60 -7.03 4.39
N LEU A 36 18.71 -7.05 3.39
CA LEU A 36 17.29 -7.32 3.56
C LEU A 36 17.03 -8.74 4.08
N SER A 37 17.96 -9.68 3.91
CA SER A 37 17.89 -11.02 4.52
C SER A 37 17.86 -10.99 6.05
N LEU A 38 18.36 -9.91 6.67
CA LEU A 38 18.28 -9.66 8.11
C LEU A 38 16.95 -9.07 8.58
N ALA A 39 16.09 -8.63 7.65
CA ALA A 39 14.76 -8.14 8.00
C ALA A 39 13.94 -9.23 8.73
N PRO A 40 13.02 -8.84 9.64
CA PRO A 40 12.21 -9.77 10.42
C PRO A 40 11.54 -10.86 9.57
N ARG A 41 11.42 -12.06 10.13
CA ARG A 41 10.74 -13.19 9.49
C ARG A 41 9.26 -13.22 9.87
N GLY A 42 8.46 -13.76 8.96
CA GLY A 42 7.04 -13.99 9.18
C GLY A 42 6.76 -15.25 10.00
N ASP A 43 5.57 -15.28 10.55
CA ASP A 43 5.00 -16.40 11.30
C ASP A 43 4.19 -17.37 10.41
N GLY A 44 4.30 -17.29 9.08
CA GLY A 44 3.53 -18.12 8.15
C GLY A 44 2.17 -17.55 7.71
N HIS A 45 1.69 -16.43 8.25
CA HIS A 45 0.34 -15.95 7.94
C HIS A 45 0.19 -15.51 6.46
N PRO A 46 -1.05 -15.55 5.93
CA PRO A 46 -1.30 -15.14 4.55
C PRO A 46 -1.15 -13.64 4.33
N VAL A 47 -0.55 -13.27 3.19
CA VAL A 47 -0.39 -11.88 2.75
C VAL A 47 -0.93 -11.71 1.34
N LEU A 48 -1.91 -10.84 1.17
CA LEU A 48 -2.48 -10.47 -0.14
C LEU A 48 -1.86 -9.17 -0.62
N VAL A 49 -1.27 -9.17 -1.83
CA VAL A 49 -0.64 -7.98 -2.42
C VAL A 49 -1.44 -7.47 -3.61
N LEU A 50 -1.95 -6.23 -3.52
CA LEU A 50 -2.80 -5.58 -4.51
C LEU A 50 -2.01 -4.56 -5.35
N PRO A 51 -1.98 -4.70 -6.69
CA PRO A 51 -1.22 -3.81 -7.57
C PRO A 51 -1.91 -2.44 -7.76
N GLY A 52 -1.12 -1.45 -8.18
CA GLY A 52 -1.62 -0.14 -8.61
C GLY A 52 -2.32 -0.17 -9.96
N LEU A 53 -2.86 0.98 -10.38
CA LEU A 53 -3.54 1.14 -11.66
C LEU A 53 -2.63 0.79 -12.85
N ILE A 54 -3.16 0.08 -13.85
CA ILE A 54 -2.48 -0.50 -15.03
C ILE A 54 -1.40 -1.55 -14.68
N ALA A 55 -1.05 -1.71 -13.41
CA ALA A 55 -0.13 -2.73 -12.92
C ALA A 55 -0.83 -4.10 -12.76
N SER A 56 -0.06 -5.12 -12.42
CA SER A 56 -0.53 -6.50 -12.27
C SER A 56 0.29 -7.24 -11.23
N ASP A 57 0.03 -8.53 -11.06
CA ASP A 57 0.88 -9.39 -10.25
C ASP A 57 2.35 -9.41 -10.69
N MET A 58 2.63 -9.10 -11.96
CA MET A 58 4.02 -9.03 -12.41
C MET A 58 4.78 -7.85 -11.78
N SER A 59 4.13 -6.69 -11.64
CA SER A 59 4.79 -5.50 -11.06
C SER A 59 5.04 -5.62 -9.56
N THR A 60 4.26 -6.45 -8.85
CA THR A 60 4.43 -6.67 -7.40
C THR A 60 5.27 -7.92 -7.10
N ARG A 61 5.78 -8.61 -8.13
CA ARG A 61 6.58 -9.82 -7.97
C ARG A 61 7.80 -9.65 -7.06
N PRO A 62 8.62 -8.58 -7.17
CA PRO A 62 9.78 -8.41 -6.28
C PRO A 62 9.40 -8.42 -4.80
N LEU A 63 8.40 -7.63 -4.41
CA LEU A 63 7.88 -7.62 -3.04
C LEU A 63 7.36 -8.99 -2.61
N ARG A 64 6.56 -9.65 -3.46
CA ARG A 64 5.97 -10.95 -3.12
C ARG A 64 7.02 -12.04 -2.94
N ASP A 65 8.02 -12.09 -3.81
CA ASP A 65 9.10 -13.08 -3.74
C ASP A 65 9.97 -12.85 -2.50
N PHE A 66 10.25 -11.59 -2.17
CA PHE A 66 10.91 -11.24 -0.92
C PHE A 66 10.08 -11.69 0.30
N LEU A 67 8.79 -11.37 0.36
CA LEU A 67 7.93 -11.77 1.49
C LEU A 67 7.81 -13.30 1.62
N ARG A 68 7.78 -14.04 0.51
CA ARG A 68 7.86 -15.51 0.53
C ARG A 68 9.18 -15.99 1.15
N SER A 69 10.30 -15.38 0.80
CA SER A 69 11.61 -15.70 1.40
C SER A 69 11.66 -15.46 2.92
N LYS A 70 10.78 -14.58 3.42
CA LYS A 70 10.59 -14.30 4.85
C LYS A 70 9.62 -15.24 5.55
N GLY A 71 9.00 -16.18 4.82
CA GLY A 71 8.14 -17.20 5.39
C GLY A 71 6.66 -16.81 5.45
N TYR A 72 6.21 -15.84 4.65
CA TYR A 72 4.77 -15.55 4.52
C TYR A 72 4.10 -16.40 3.43
N ALA A 73 2.82 -16.71 3.61
CA ALA A 73 1.99 -17.32 2.57
C ALA A 73 1.44 -16.23 1.62
N VAL A 74 2.26 -15.83 0.64
CA VAL A 74 1.97 -14.64 -0.17
C VAL A 74 1.21 -14.97 -1.45
N SER A 75 0.07 -14.29 -1.63
CA SER A 75 -0.72 -14.29 -2.86
C SER A 75 -0.67 -12.93 -3.58
N GLY A 76 -0.81 -12.99 -4.90
CA GLY A 76 -1.19 -11.85 -5.71
C GLY A 76 -2.69 -11.57 -5.68
N TRP A 77 -3.09 -10.56 -6.44
CA TRP A 77 -4.50 -10.23 -6.57
C TRP A 77 -5.26 -11.12 -7.56
N ARG A 78 -4.57 -11.89 -8.43
CA ARG A 78 -5.13 -12.90 -9.35
C ARG A 78 -6.21 -12.41 -10.33
N GLN A 79 -6.32 -11.09 -10.55
CA GLN A 79 -7.33 -10.50 -11.44
C GLN A 79 -6.75 -9.87 -12.71
N GLY A 80 -5.52 -10.26 -13.09
CA GLY A 80 -4.87 -9.78 -14.31
C GLY A 80 -4.30 -8.37 -14.15
N ARG A 81 -4.69 -7.44 -15.02
CA ARG A 81 -4.25 -6.04 -14.99
C ARG A 81 -5.28 -5.16 -14.26
N ASN A 82 -4.83 -4.33 -13.32
CA ASN A 82 -5.71 -3.47 -12.54
C ASN A 82 -6.19 -2.29 -13.38
N LEU A 83 -7.41 -2.39 -13.89
CA LEU A 83 -8.04 -1.38 -14.71
C LEU A 83 -9.11 -0.60 -13.92
N GLY A 84 -9.04 -0.56 -12.59
CA GLY A 84 -10.09 0.02 -11.74
C GLY A 84 -11.15 -0.99 -11.31
N LEU A 85 -12.14 -0.52 -10.56
CA LEU A 85 -13.30 -1.30 -10.10
C LEU A 85 -14.30 -1.54 -11.25
N ARG A 86 -13.88 -2.34 -12.23
CA ARG A 86 -14.75 -2.88 -13.28
C ARG A 86 -15.68 -3.94 -12.68
N ALA A 87 -16.74 -4.30 -13.42
CA ALA A 87 -17.67 -5.34 -13.00
C ALA A 87 -16.94 -6.64 -12.59
N GLY A 88 -17.30 -7.20 -11.42
CA GLY A 88 -16.72 -8.42 -10.85
C GLY A 88 -15.37 -8.25 -10.14
N VAL A 89 -14.67 -7.12 -10.30
CA VAL A 89 -13.35 -6.91 -9.65
C VAL A 89 -13.46 -6.89 -8.12
N GLN A 90 -14.49 -6.19 -7.62
CA GLN A 90 -14.77 -6.14 -6.18
C GLN A 90 -15.07 -7.53 -5.63
N ASP A 91 -16.00 -8.25 -6.24
CA ASP A 91 -16.42 -9.57 -5.80
C ASP A 91 -15.24 -10.55 -5.81
N GLY A 92 -14.44 -10.54 -6.88
CA GLY A 92 -13.22 -11.37 -6.95
C GLY A 92 -12.17 -11.03 -5.88
N MET A 93 -12.10 -9.77 -5.40
CA MET A 93 -11.20 -9.43 -4.29
C MET A 93 -11.74 -9.95 -2.95
N VAL A 94 -13.06 -9.88 -2.76
CA VAL A 94 -13.74 -10.41 -1.57
C VAL A 94 -13.58 -11.92 -1.49
N GLU A 95 -13.89 -12.62 -2.58
CA GLU A 95 -13.76 -14.08 -2.70
C GLU A 95 -12.32 -14.54 -2.45
N LEU A 96 -11.32 -13.87 -3.04
CA LEU A 96 -9.91 -14.21 -2.83
C LEU A 96 -9.48 -14.03 -1.37
N LEU A 97 -9.91 -12.97 -0.71
CA LEU A 97 -9.58 -12.77 0.70
C LEU A 97 -10.21 -13.86 1.58
N GLN A 98 -11.47 -14.22 1.29
CA GLN A 98 -12.18 -15.30 1.97
C GLN A 98 -11.47 -16.65 1.74
N GLU A 99 -11.13 -16.99 0.50
CA GLU A 99 -10.38 -18.19 0.11
C GLU A 99 -9.08 -18.30 0.92
N MET A 100 -8.28 -17.23 0.96
CA MET A 100 -7.01 -17.21 1.69
C MET A 100 -7.19 -17.38 3.20
N ASN A 101 -8.19 -16.69 3.77
CA ASN A 101 -8.49 -16.77 5.19
C ASN A 101 -8.99 -18.18 5.59
N GLU A 102 -9.87 -18.78 4.79
CA GLU A 102 -10.45 -20.10 5.06
C GLU A 102 -9.45 -21.23 4.87
N THR A 103 -8.63 -21.16 3.81
CA THR A 103 -7.60 -22.16 3.52
C THR A 103 -6.54 -22.23 4.62
N THR A 104 -6.19 -21.08 5.19
CA THR A 104 -5.13 -21.01 6.22
C THR A 104 -5.67 -21.05 7.64
N GLY A 105 -6.95 -20.77 7.85
CA GLY A 105 -7.53 -20.53 9.17
C GLY A 105 -6.98 -19.28 9.88
N ARG A 106 -6.30 -18.38 9.16
CA ARG A 106 -5.60 -17.22 9.71
C ARG A 106 -6.04 -15.93 9.05
N LYS A 107 -6.01 -14.82 9.80
CA LYS A 107 -6.27 -13.50 9.24
C LYS A 107 -5.21 -13.12 8.19
N VAL A 108 -5.64 -12.44 7.14
CA VAL A 108 -4.82 -12.03 6.00
C VAL A 108 -4.31 -10.61 6.20
N SER A 109 -3.01 -10.39 6.08
CA SER A 109 -2.47 -9.04 5.95
C SER A 109 -2.60 -8.57 4.51
N VAL A 110 -3.07 -7.35 4.28
CA VAL A 110 -3.29 -6.83 2.92
C VAL A 110 -2.32 -5.68 2.65
N VAL A 111 -1.45 -5.87 1.66
CA VAL A 111 -0.51 -4.84 1.18
C VAL A 111 -1.03 -4.28 -0.13
N GLY A 112 -1.30 -2.99 -0.20
CA GLY A 112 -1.82 -2.36 -1.41
C GLY A 112 -0.95 -1.21 -1.90
N TRP A 113 -0.59 -1.24 -3.17
CA TRP A 113 0.19 -0.18 -3.81
C TRP A 113 -0.71 0.74 -4.63
N SER A 114 -0.60 2.05 -4.44
CA SER A 114 -1.35 3.05 -5.18
C SER A 114 -2.87 2.77 -5.08
N LEU A 115 -3.57 2.61 -6.21
CA LEU A 115 -4.98 2.20 -6.26
C LEU A 115 -5.27 0.89 -5.48
N GLY A 116 -4.34 -0.07 -5.46
CA GLY A 116 -4.47 -1.29 -4.68
C GLY A 116 -4.57 -1.04 -3.17
N GLY A 117 -3.99 0.04 -2.65
CA GLY A 117 -4.12 0.41 -1.23
C GLY A 117 -5.48 1.00 -0.88
N LEU A 118 -6.16 1.65 -1.83
CA LEU A 118 -7.56 2.05 -1.65
C LEU A 118 -8.42 0.79 -1.50
N TYR A 119 -8.20 -0.23 -2.33
CA TYR A 119 -8.91 -1.51 -2.22
C TYR A 119 -8.60 -2.24 -0.92
N ALA A 120 -7.34 -2.26 -0.50
CA ALA A 120 -6.93 -2.89 0.77
C ALA A 120 -7.69 -2.32 1.96
N ARG A 121 -7.84 -0.98 2.01
CA ARG A 121 -8.63 -0.29 3.05
C ARG A 121 -10.09 -0.69 3.02
N GLN A 122 -10.69 -0.81 1.83
CA GLN A 122 -12.10 -1.16 1.71
C GLN A 122 -12.38 -2.62 2.06
N LEU A 123 -11.53 -3.55 1.63
CA LEU A 123 -11.61 -4.96 2.05
C LEU A 123 -11.53 -5.10 3.57
N ALA A 124 -10.63 -4.35 4.22
CA ALA A 124 -10.49 -4.35 5.67
C ALA A 124 -11.67 -3.74 6.43
N LYS A 125 -12.46 -2.87 5.80
CA LYS A 125 -13.73 -2.37 6.39
C LYS A 125 -14.86 -3.36 6.20
N MET A 126 -14.87 -4.08 5.09
CA MET A 126 -15.92 -5.05 4.79
C MET A 126 -15.75 -6.36 5.57
N MET A 127 -14.52 -6.79 5.82
CA MET A 127 -14.21 -8.07 6.48
C MET A 127 -13.11 -7.91 7.55
N PRO A 128 -13.31 -7.04 8.56
CA PRO A 128 -12.29 -6.77 9.59
C PRO A 128 -11.92 -8.01 10.42
N GLU A 129 -12.82 -8.97 10.54
CA GLU A 129 -12.59 -10.26 11.18
C GLU A 129 -11.62 -11.16 10.40
N ARG A 130 -11.46 -10.94 9.09
CA ARG A 130 -10.57 -11.70 8.20
C ARG A 130 -9.27 -10.98 7.89
N VAL A 131 -9.18 -9.67 8.14
CA VAL A 131 -7.98 -8.87 7.90
C VAL A 131 -7.17 -8.69 9.18
N ARG A 132 -5.87 -9.02 9.10
CA ARG A 132 -4.92 -8.85 10.22
C ARG A 132 -4.46 -7.40 10.34
N GLN A 133 -4.06 -6.81 9.23
CA GLN A 133 -3.61 -5.43 9.11
C GLN A 133 -3.59 -4.99 7.64
N VAL A 134 -3.54 -3.67 7.42
CA VAL A 134 -3.38 -3.06 6.10
C VAL A 134 -2.07 -2.30 6.02
N ILE A 135 -1.33 -2.48 4.93
CA ILE A 135 -0.15 -1.67 4.61
C ILE A 135 -0.37 -1.02 3.24
N THR A 136 -0.39 0.31 3.18
CA THR A 136 -0.54 1.03 1.91
C THR A 136 0.78 1.63 1.46
N LEU A 137 1.04 1.61 0.15
CA LEU A 137 2.25 2.16 -0.47
C LEU A 137 1.84 3.27 -1.44
N GLY A 138 2.08 4.53 -1.08
CA GLY A 138 1.81 5.69 -1.96
C GLY A 138 0.34 5.80 -2.38
N SER A 139 -0.59 5.45 -1.49
CA SER A 139 -2.02 5.36 -1.81
C SER A 139 -2.78 6.62 -1.39
N PRO A 140 -3.38 7.40 -2.32
CA PRO A 140 -3.96 8.71 -2.00
C PRO A 140 -5.40 8.60 -1.45
N PHE A 141 -5.58 7.98 -0.29
CA PHE A 141 -6.91 7.75 0.31
C PHE A 141 -7.50 8.95 1.06
N ALA A 142 -6.68 9.93 1.43
CA ALA A 142 -7.08 11.13 2.19
C ALA A 142 -7.02 12.42 1.35
N ALA A 143 -6.95 12.32 0.03
CA ALA A 143 -6.94 13.48 -0.87
C ALA A 143 -8.02 13.38 -1.95
N GLY A 144 -8.39 14.54 -2.50
CA GLY A 144 -9.36 14.60 -3.58
C GLY A 144 -8.91 13.81 -4.82
N PRO A 145 -9.83 13.27 -5.63
CA PRO A 145 -9.50 12.36 -6.74
C PRO A 145 -8.54 12.91 -7.81
N LYS A 146 -8.45 14.23 -7.95
CA LYS A 146 -7.57 14.91 -8.91
C LYS A 146 -6.22 15.33 -8.34
N SER A 147 -5.89 14.90 -7.13
CA SER A 147 -4.59 15.13 -6.46
C SER A 147 -3.48 14.16 -6.91
N THR A 148 -3.72 13.39 -7.99
CA THR A 148 -2.77 12.43 -8.56
C THR A 148 -2.57 12.69 -10.05
N ASN A 149 -1.36 12.52 -10.58
CA ASN A 149 -1.11 12.53 -12.03
C ASN A 149 -1.75 11.34 -12.77
N ALA A 150 -2.26 10.33 -12.05
CA ALA A 150 -2.87 9.13 -12.62
C ALA A 150 -4.39 9.26 -12.89
N TRP A 151 -5.06 10.37 -12.54
CA TRP A 151 -6.53 10.46 -12.60
C TRP A 151 -7.10 10.22 -14.02
N ARG A 152 -6.47 10.77 -15.06
CA ARG A 152 -6.92 10.54 -16.45
C ARG A 152 -6.76 9.09 -16.89
N VAL A 153 -5.67 8.47 -16.45
CA VAL A 153 -5.40 7.06 -16.71
C VAL A 153 -6.44 6.20 -16.00
N TYR A 154 -6.85 6.60 -14.78
CA TYR A 154 -7.90 5.94 -14.03
C TYR A 154 -9.22 6.00 -14.78
N GLU A 155 -9.63 7.19 -15.24
CA GLU A 155 -10.91 7.35 -15.93
C GLU A 155 -10.95 6.54 -17.23
N MET A 156 -9.85 6.57 -18.00
CA MET A 156 -9.73 5.79 -19.23
C MET A 156 -9.74 4.28 -18.96
N ALA A 157 -9.02 3.81 -17.94
CA ALA A 157 -8.92 2.39 -17.63
C ALA A 157 -10.20 1.85 -17.01
N SER A 158 -10.81 2.57 -16.08
CA SER A 158 -12.00 2.12 -15.35
C SER A 158 -13.30 2.38 -16.10
N GLY A 159 -13.33 3.35 -17.01
CA GLY A 159 -14.56 3.85 -17.62
C GLY A 159 -15.45 4.64 -16.64
N ARG A 160 -14.94 4.94 -15.44
CA ARG A 160 -15.64 5.69 -14.38
C ARG A 160 -14.97 7.04 -14.18
N ARG A 161 -15.71 8.07 -13.75
CA ARG A 161 -15.07 9.34 -13.41
C ARG A 161 -14.27 9.21 -12.12
N ALA A 162 -13.17 9.96 -12.00
CA ALA A 162 -12.34 9.92 -10.80
C ALA A 162 -13.09 10.44 -9.56
N ASP A 163 -14.05 11.35 -9.76
CA ASP A 163 -14.89 11.92 -8.71
C ASP A 163 -16.13 11.09 -8.34
N GLU A 164 -16.34 9.94 -8.98
CA GLU A 164 -17.35 8.99 -8.54
C GLU A 164 -16.87 8.24 -7.29
N GLU A 165 -17.37 8.65 -6.12
CA GLU A 165 -17.24 7.86 -4.90
C GLU A 165 -18.21 6.68 -4.93
N ASP A 166 -17.68 5.45 -4.93
CA ASP A 166 -18.50 4.26 -4.69
C ASP A 166 -18.60 3.98 -3.19
N GLN A 167 -19.54 4.64 -2.53
CA GLN A 167 -19.77 4.46 -1.09
C GLN A 167 -20.15 3.02 -0.72
N ARG A 168 -20.54 2.18 -1.70
CA ARG A 168 -20.89 0.77 -1.50
C ARG A 168 -19.68 -0.13 -1.24
N PHE A 169 -18.48 0.29 -1.62
CA PHE A 169 -17.26 -0.47 -1.33
C PHE A 169 -16.62 0.06 -0.05
N GLY A 170 -17.12 -0.37 1.12
CA GLY A 170 -16.54 -0.09 2.45
C GLY A 170 -16.66 1.36 2.98
N GLY A 171 -17.36 2.26 2.28
CA GLY A 171 -17.61 3.63 2.73
C GLY A 171 -16.44 4.60 2.49
N SER A 172 -16.30 5.63 3.33
CA SER A 172 -15.32 6.72 3.13
C SER A 172 -13.88 6.20 3.07
N LEU A 173 -13.16 6.49 1.98
CA LEU A 173 -11.75 6.08 1.80
C LEU A 173 -10.81 6.69 2.86
N ALA A 174 -11.08 7.94 3.25
CA ALA A 174 -10.26 8.69 4.21
C ALA A 174 -10.30 8.08 5.61
N SER A 175 -11.45 7.52 6.02
CA SER A 175 -11.57 6.80 7.30
C SER A 175 -10.68 5.55 7.29
N ALA A 176 -9.88 5.38 8.34
CA ALA A 176 -9.10 4.16 8.56
C ALA A 176 -10.01 2.95 8.75
N PRO A 177 -9.62 1.76 8.27
CA PRO A 177 -10.35 0.53 8.60
C PRO A 177 -10.19 0.20 10.10
N PRO A 178 -11.10 -0.60 10.70
CA PRO A 178 -11.07 -0.94 12.12
C PRO A 178 -10.05 -2.06 12.43
N VAL A 179 -8.87 -2.00 11.80
CA VAL A 179 -7.74 -2.91 11.96
C VAL A 179 -6.44 -2.09 11.91
N PRO A 180 -5.32 -2.61 12.45
CA PRO A 180 -4.05 -1.93 12.34
C PRO A 180 -3.70 -1.56 10.90
N THR A 181 -3.30 -0.30 10.68
CA THR A 181 -3.08 0.24 9.33
C THR A 181 -1.81 1.08 9.30
N THR A 182 -0.91 0.76 8.38
CA THR A 182 0.30 1.55 8.14
C THR A 182 0.27 2.15 6.75
N ALA A 183 0.52 3.45 6.63
CA ALA A 183 0.72 4.11 5.34
C ALA A 183 2.20 4.41 5.12
N ILE A 184 2.77 3.88 4.04
CA ILE A 184 4.13 4.19 3.60
C ILE A 184 4.01 5.20 2.46
N PHE A 185 4.60 6.38 2.63
CA PHE A 185 4.54 7.47 1.67
C PHE A 185 5.91 8.06 1.40
N SER A 186 6.02 8.81 0.31
CA SER A 186 7.24 9.53 -0.06
C SER A 186 6.91 10.95 -0.46
N ARG A 187 7.65 11.93 0.06
CA ARG A 187 7.53 13.32 -0.38
C ARG A 187 8.05 13.54 -1.80
N THR A 188 8.83 12.59 -2.32
CA THR A 188 9.33 12.60 -3.70
C THR A 188 8.47 11.76 -4.65
N ASP A 189 7.28 11.35 -4.23
CA ASP A 189 6.30 10.69 -5.08
C ASP A 189 5.87 11.64 -6.22
N GLY A 190 6.07 11.21 -7.46
CA GLY A 190 5.72 11.96 -8.67
C GLY A 190 4.33 11.69 -9.21
N VAL A 191 3.58 10.75 -8.62
CA VAL A 191 2.26 10.32 -9.09
C VAL A 191 1.17 10.80 -8.14
N CYS A 192 1.31 10.62 -6.83
CA CYS A 192 0.31 10.93 -5.82
C CYS A 192 0.79 12.06 -4.91
N ALA A 193 -0.10 13.01 -4.61
CA ALA A 193 0.18 14.02 -3.58
C ALA A 193 0.36 13.31 -2.23
N TRP A 194 1.59 13.33 -1.71
CA TRP A 194 2.00 12.55 -0.55
C TRP A 194 1.17 12.84 0.71
N GLN A 195 0.65 14.07 0.84
CA GLN A 195 -0.22 14.47 1.95
C GLN A 195 -1.49 13.62 2.01
N GLY A 196 -2.00 13.21 0.85
CA GLY A 196 -3.16 12.32 0.71
C GLY A 196 -2.87 10.85 1.03
N CYS A 197 -1.60 10.50 1.20
CA CYS A 197 -1.14 9.14 1.45
C CYS A 197 -0.80 8.90 2.92
N ARG A 198 -1.22 9.78 3.82
CA ARG A 198 -0.91 9.73 5.25
C ARG A 198 -2.15 9.38 6.07
N GLU A 199 -1.95 8.55 7.08
CA GLU A 199 -2.98 8.30 8.08
C GLU A 199 -3.17 9.50 8.99
N GLN A 200 -4.39 9.63 9.50
CA GLN A 200 -4.63 10.42 10.71
C GLN A 200 -4.13 9.62 11.93
N ALA A 201 -3.53 10.30 12.90
CA ALA A 201 -2.98 9.65 14.09
C ALA A 201 -4.09 8.96 14.91
N SER A 202 -3.88 7.70 15.26
CA SER A 202 -4.73 6.92 16.15
C SER A 202 -3.91 5.82 16.83
N SER A 203 -4.53 5.07 17.75
CA SER A 203 -3.88 3.92 18.40
C SER A 203 -3.61 2.74 17.46
N MET A 204 -4.18 2.73 16.25
CA MET A 204 -4.05 1.64 15.27
C MET A 204 -3.52 2.11 13.92
N THR A 205 -3.03 3.35 13.81
CA THR A 205 -2.54 3.91 12.55
C THR A 205 -1.14 4.50 12.70
N ASP A 206 -0.29 4.28 11.69
CA ASP A 206 1.02 4.93 11.60
C ASP A 206 1.32 5.32 10.15
N SER A 207 2.15 6.35 9.97
CA SER A 207 2.64 6.78 8.66
C SER A 207 4.16 6.78 8.63
N ILE A 208 4.75 6.01 7.72
CA ILE A 208 6.20 5.90 7.53
C ILE A 208 6.60 6.70 6.28
N GLU A 209 7.44 7.71 6.46
CA GLU A 209 8.08 8.40 5.34
C GLU A 209 9.28 7.58 4.86
N VAL A 210 9.41 7.48 3.54
CA VAL A 210 10.58 6.92 2.86
C VAL A 210 11.00 7.83 1.70
N GLU A 211 12.25 7.73 1.28
CA GLU A 211 12.69 8.30 0.00
C GLU A 211 12.51 7.26 -1.12
N SER A 212 11.44 7.43 -1.90
CA SER A 212 11.11 6.52 -3.01
C SER A 212 10.39 7.26 -4.13
N SER A 213 10.58 6.79 -5.36
CA SER A 213 9.63 7.06 -6.44
C SER A 213 8.34 6.28 -6.16
N HIS A 214 7.20 6.73 -6.70
CA HIS A 214 5.93 6.02 -6.63
C HIS A 214 6.02 4.63 -7.27
N CYS A 215 6.58 4.56 -8.48
CA CYS A 215 6.74 3.34 -9.26
C CYS A 215 7.73 2.36 -8.63
N GLY A 216 8.69 2.85 -7.86
CA GLY A 216 9.65 2.01 -7.16
C GLY A 216 9.22 1.54 -5.78
N MET A 217 8.11 2.03 -5.20
CA MET A 217 7.68 1.59 -3.86
C MET A 217 7.46 0.08 -3.75
N GLY A 218 7.10 -0.59 -4.85
CA GLY A 218 6.95 -2.05 -4.89
C GLY A 218 8.26 -2.83 -4.76
N HIS A 219 9.42 -2.17 -4.81
CA HIS A 219 10.73 -2.81 -4.71
C HIS A 219 11.79 -1.97 -3.99
N ASN A 220 11.51 -0.74 -3.58
CA ASN A 220 12.47 0.09 -2.85
C ASN A 220 12.93 -0.62 -1.55
N PRO A 221 14.25 -0.75 -1.28
CA PRO A 221 14.75 -1.47 -0.10
C PRO A 221 14.17 -0.99 1.24
N ALA A 222 14.03 0.32 1.42
CA ALA A 222 13.48 0.89 2.65
C ALA A 222 11.99 0.56 2.79
N VAL A 223 11.24 0.61 1.69
CA VAL A 223 9.82 0.21 1.69
C VAL A 223 9.69 -1.28 2.01
N VAL A 224 10.46 -2.13 1.33
CA VAL A 224 10.40 -3.58 1.50
C VAL A 224 10.77 -4.00 2.92
N TYR A 225 11.80 -3.38 3.51
CA TYR A 225 12.14 -3.59 4.93
C TYR A 225 10.99 -3.17 5.84
N ALA A 226 10.42 -1.97 5.65
CA ALA A 226 9.32 -1.48 6.47
C ALA A 226 8.11 -2.41 6.38
N VAL A 227 7.76 -2.91 5.19
CA VAL A 227 6.69 -3.90 5.03
C VAL A 227 6.97 -5.17 5.83
N ALA A 228 8.19 -5.73 5.76
CA ALA A 228 8.56 -6.91 6.53
C ALA A 228 8.43 -6.70 8.04
N ASP A 229 8.93 -5.55 8.50
CA ASP A 229 8.93 -5.16 9.90
C ASP A 229 7.51 -4.98 10.45
N ARG A 230 6.60 -4.35 9.69
CA ARG A 230 5.18 -4.23 10.06
C ARG A 230 4.45 -5.57 10.03
N LEU A 231 4.72 -6.41 9.03
CA LEU A 231 4.13 -7.75 8.93
C LEU A 231 4.60 -8.68 10.06
N ALA A 232 5.76 -8.45 10.66
CA ALA A 232 6.29 -9.29 11.74
C ALA A 232 5.59 -9.06 13.10
N GLN A 233 4.83 -7.99 13.25
CA GLN A 233 4.10 -7.71 14.50
C GLN A 233 3.01 -8.76 14.75
N LYS A 234 2.93 -9.28 15.98
CA LYS A 234 1.90 -10.26 16.37
C LYS A 234 0.52 -9.62 16.44
N GLU A 235 -0.50 -10.44 16.26
CA GLU A 235 -1.89 -10.01 16.44
C GLU A 235 -2.11 -9.52 17.87
N GLY A 236 -2.70 -8.34 18.04
CA GLY A 236 -2.91 -7.71 19.35
C GLY A 236 -1.70 -6.97 19.93
N GLU A 237 -0.51 -7.11 19.34
CA GLU A 237 0.73 -6.45 19.78
C GLU A 237 1.17 -5.35 18.80
N TRP A 238 0.24 -4.77 18.03
CA TRP A 238 0.59 -3.72 17.07
C TRP A 238 1.10 -2.46 17.78
N ALA A 239 2.21 -1.93 17.29
CA ALA A 239 2.83 -0.69 17.70
C ALA A 239 3.27 0.13 16.46
N PRO A 240 3.41 1.46 16.60
CA PRO A 240 4.01 2.32 15.59
C PRO A 240 5.44 1.89 15.20
N PHE A 241 5.93 2.38 14.06
CA PHE A 241 7.25 2.06 13.54
C PHE A 241 8.35 2.65 14.40
N ASP A 242 9.23 1.80 14.90
CA ASP A 242 10.38 2.23 15.67
C ASP A 242 11.43 2.83 14.75
N ARG A 243 11.64 4.15 14.90
CA ARG A 243 12.61 4.93 14.11
C ARG A 243 13.94 5.13 14.85
N SER A 244 14.18 4.42 15.94
CA SER A 244 15.42 4.54 16.70
C SER A 244 16.63 3.89 16.01
N GLY A 245 17.84 4.25 16.46
CA GLY A 245 19.10 3.69 15.96
C GLY A 245 19.34 3.99 14.48
N TRP A 246 19.80 3.01 13.71
CA TRP A 246 20.10 3.19 12.28
C TRP A 246 18.87 3.57 11.44
N ARG A 247 17.66 3.24 11.92
CA ARG A 247 16.42 3.52 11.19
C ARG A 247 16.15 5.01 11.09
N SER A 248 16.63 5.84 12.03
CA SER A 248 16.46 7.31 11.94
C SER A 248 17.20 7.92 10.75
N ILE A 249 18.19 7.22 10.18
CA ILE A 249 18.96 7.66 9.01
C ILE A 249 18.17 7.36 7.72
N VAL A 250 17.40 6.27 7.71
CA VAL A 250 16.70 5.75 6.52
C VAL A 250 15.23 6.19 6.46
N TYR A 251 14.62 6.37 7.63
CA TYR A 251 13.20 6.71 7.80
C TYR A 251 13.08 8.06 8.50
N PRO A 252 12.84 9.15 7.75
CA PRO A 252 12.68 10.47 8.32
C PRO A 252 11.47 10.56 9.28
N ASP A 253 11.47 11.61 10.12
CA ASP A 253 10.26 11.99 10.85
C ASP A 253 9.16 12.37 9.85
N PRO A 254 8.01 11.66 9.82
CA PRO A 254 6.92 11.95 8.89
C PRO A 254 6.29 13.34 9.10
N ASN A 255 6.54 14.00 10.23
CA ASN A 255 6.01 15.32 10.59
C ASN A 255 6.99 16.49 10.39
N ARG A 256 8.19 16.24 9.85
CA ARG A 256 9.19 17.29 9.57
C ARG A 256 8.77 18.31 8.51
#